data_AF-A0AAD9JEX7-F1
#
_entry.id   AF-A0AAD9JEX7-F1
#
_cell.length_a   1.000
_cell.length_b   1.000
_cell.length_c   1.000
_cell.angle_alpha   90.00
_cell.angle_beta   90.00
_cell.angle_gamma   90.00
#
_symmetry.space_group_name_H-M   'P 1'
#
loop_
_entity.id
_entity.type
_entity.pdbx_description
1 polymer ?
#
loop_
_entity_poly.entity_id
_entity_poly.type
_entity_poly.pdbx_seq_one_letter_code
_entity_poly.pdbx_strand_id
1 'polypeptide(L)'
;MCGNCKDNSQCAATTGVCNSGCVTWYDPGLCKTYIEKPNFLSSDKPDIEDITSSSVTVNWPKANQMTSGLEGKYYRYILWLKADGEKEKNVTMVPQDGAKPRMDSHLTGLRFNTYYTVRVQPYREHNGDRDLGAATGVITFKTNCTVPVIENVMTSTPDWPTNTSIVVSWKVGAGYDI
;
A
#
# COMPACT_ATOMS: atom_id res chain seq x y z
N MET A 1 -26.07 -0.08 -28.06
CA MET A 1 -25.98 1.25 -27.44
C MET A 1 -24.54 1.59 -27.15
N CYS A 2 -24.08 2.74 -27.65
CA CYS A 2 -22.73 3.24 -27.45
C CYS A 2 -22.49 3.71 -26.02
N GLY A 3 -21.25 3.60 -25.54
CA GLY A 3 -20.80 4.27 -24.32
C GLY A 3 -20.22 5.65 -24.62
N ASN A 4 -19.33 6.11 -23.76
CA ASN A 4 -18.63 7.39 -23.86
C ASN A 4 -17.42 7.30 -24.80
N CYS A 5 -17.68 7.17 -26.11
CA CYS A 5 -16.64 7.20 -27.14
C CYS A 5 -15.99 8.59 -27.24
N LYS A 6 -14.71 8.68 -27.62
CA LYS A 6 -14.09 9.97 -27.97
C LYS A 6 -14.76 10.63 -29.18
N ASP A 7 -15.11 9.80 -30.16
CA ASP A 7 -15.89 10.17 -31.33
C ASP A 7 -17.07 9.19 -31.47
N ASN A 8 -18.28 9.70 -31.25
CA ASN A 8 -19.50 8.90 -31.24
C ASN A 8 -19.88 8.41 -32.65
N SER A 9 -19.38 9.05 -33.71
CA SER A 9 -19.58 8.58 -35.09
C SER A 9 -18.80 7.30 -35.40
N GLN A 10 -17.75 7.01 -34.62
CA GLN A 10 -16.91 5.81 -34.75
C GLN A 10 -17.33 4.67 -33.82
N CYS A 11 -18.53 4.75 -33.24
CA CYS A 11 -19.12 3.67 -32.48
C CYS A 11 -19.70 2.61 -33.42
N ALA A 12 -19.29 1.36 -33.24
CA ALA A 12 -19.88 0.24 -33.96
C ALA A 12 -21.34 0.02 -33.52
N ALA A 13 -22.29 0.19 -34.45
CA ALA A 13 -23.72 0.11 -34.15
C ALA A 13 -24.16 -1.24 -33.55
N THR A 14 -23.49 -2.33 -33.94
CA THR A 14 -23.80 -3.70 -33.52
C THR A 14 -23.16 -4.08 -32.17
N THR A 15 -21.87 -3.80 -31.99
CA THR A 15 -21.13 -4.23 -30.79
C THR A 15 -21.09 -3.17 -29.68
N GLY A 16 -21.30 -1.89 -30.02
CA GLY A 16 -21.15 -0.77 -29.10
C GLY A 16 -19.70 -0.42 -28.78
N VAL A 17 -18.73 -0.99 -29.51
CA VAL A 17 -17.29 -0.70 -29.35
C VAL A 17 -16.97 0.67 -29.97
N CYS A 18 -16.15 1.46 -29.26
CA CYS A 18 -15.67 2.75 -29.74
C CYS A 18 -14.31 2.58 -30.43
N ASN A 19 -14.25 2.67 -31.76
CA ASN A 19 -12.98 2.52 -32.51
C ASN A 19 -11.99 3.68 -32.26
N SER A 20 -12.52 4.85 -31.87
CA SER A 20 -11.76 6.02 -31.43
C SER A 20 -11.26 5.91 -29.99
N GLY A 21 -11.62 4.83 -29.27
CA GLY A 21 -11.40 4.67 -27.84
C GLY A 21 -12.40 5.45 -26.98
N CYS A 22 -12.20 5.40 -25.66
CA CYS A 22 -13.09 6.05 -24.69
C CYS A 22 -12.63 7.46 -24.33
N VAL A 23 -13.59 8.30 -23.91
CA VAL A 23 -13.29 9.50 -23.13
C VAL A 23 -12.44 9.13 -21.92
N THR A 24 -11.55 10.02 -21.49
CA THR A 24 -10.69 9.80 -20.33
C THR A 24 -11.49 9.36 -19.11
N TRP A 25 -10.94 8.42 -18.34
CA TRP A 25 -11.57 7.81 -17.15
C TRP A 25 -12.76 6.90 -17.42
N TYR A 26 -12.96 6.45 -18.66
CA TYR A 26 -13.88 5.34 -18.92
C TYR A 26 -13.11 4.06 -19.22
N ASP A 27 -13.58 2.94 -18.68
CA ASP A 27 -13.00 1.63 -18.94
C ASP A 27 -13.06 1.28 -20.44
N PRO A 28 -11.95 0.84 -21.06
CA PRO A 28 -11.79 0.70 -22.50
C PRO A 28 -12.61 -0.44 -23.11
N GLY A 29 -13.35 -1.24 -22.33
CA GLY A 29 -14.21 -2.30 -22.87
C GLY A 29 -15.31 -1.77 -23.78
N LEU A 30 -16.28 -1.04 -23.20
CA LEU A 30 -17.41 -0.46 -23.94
C LEU A 30 -17.60 1.03 -23.65
N CYS A 31 -16.65 1.66 -22.94
CA CYS A 31 -16.75 3.05 -22.48
C CYS A 31 -18.00 3.34 -21.64
N LYS A 32 -18.55 2.33 -20.96
CA LYS A 32 -19.77 2.44 -20.15
C LYS A 32 -19.47 2.68 -18.68
N THR A 33 -18.37 2.14 -18.18
CA THR A 33 -18.01 2.24 -16.77
C THR A 33 -17.06 3.39 -16.58
N TYR A 34 -17.47 4.39 -15.79
CA TYR A 34 -16.58 5.44 -15.33
C TYR A 34 -15.68 4.89 -14.22
N ILE A 35 -14.38 5.06 -14.38
CA ILE A 35 -13.35 4.70 -13.39
C ILE A 35 -13.37 5.81 -12.35
N GLU A 36 -14.14 5.68 -11.28
CA GLU A 36 -14.29 6.77 -10.32
C GLU A 36 -12.97 7.22 -9.69
N LYS A 37 -12.89 8.50 -9.32
CA LYS A 37 -11.72 9.05 -8.62
C LYS A 37 -11.71 8.55 -7.18
N PRO A 38 -10.70 7.77 -6.76
CA PRO A 38 -10.68 7.22 -5.41
C PRO A 38 -10.32 8.32 -4.41
N ASN A 39 -10.92 8.31 -3.22
CA ASN A 39 -10.64 9.29 -2.17
C ASN A 39 -10.76 8.68 -0.77
N PHE A 40 -9.99 9.22 0.17
CA PHE A 40 -10.22 9.01 1.60
C PHE A 40 -11.20 10.03 2.17
N LEU A 41 -11.84 9.66 3.28
CA LEU A 41 -12.55 10.60 4.13
C LEU A 41 -11.54 11.46 4.89
N SER A 42 -11.93 12.67 5.27
CA SER A 42 -11.08 13.57 6.07
C SER A 42 -10.73 13.00 7.45
N SER A 43 -11.53 12.06 7.96
CA SER A 43 -11.31 11.34 9.20
C SER A 43 -10.33 10.17 9.06
N ASP A 44 -10.08 9.68 7.85
CA ASP A 44 -9.26 8.49 7.64
C ASP A 44 -7.80 8.80 7.95
N LYS A 45 -7.17 7.92 8.74
CA LYS A 45 -5.75 7.98 9.06
C LYS A 45 -5.14 6.58 8.93
N PRO A 46 -3.84 6.49 8.57
CA PRO A 46 -3.13 5.24 8.68
C PRO A 46 -2.97 4.86 10.16
N ASP A 47 -2.87 3.56 10.41
CA ASP A 47 -2.45 2.97 11.68
C ASP A 47 -1.02 2.45 11.54
N ILE A 48 -0.29 2.46 12.65
CA ILE A 48 1.12 2.09 12.71
C ILE A 48 1.30 0.92 13.67
N GLU A 49 1.97 -0.12 13.19
CA GLU A 49 2.21 -1.37 13.92
C GLU A 49 3.67 -1.82 13.71
N ASP A 50 4.14 -2.75 14.56
CA ASP A 50 5.45 -3.42 14.44
C ASP A 50 6.63 -2.48 14.23
N ILE A 51 6.66 -1.36 14.96
CA ILE A 51 7.77 -0.41 14.89
C ILE A 51 9.04 -1.07 15.43
N THR A 52 10.12 -1.05 14.64
CA THR A 52 11.46 -1.44 15.04
C THR A 52 12.42 -0.25 14.97
N SER A 53 13.72 -0.48 15.17
CA SER A 53 14.75 0.53 14.95
C SER A 53 14.95 0.90 13.47
N SER A 54 14.47 0.09 12.52
CA SER A 54 14.71 0.30 11.09
C SER A 54 13.54 -0.04 10.17
N SER A 55 12.39 -0.42 10.73
CA SER A 55 11.20 -0.79 9.97
C SER A 55 9.91 -0.45 10.71
N VAL A 56 8.81 -0.46 9.97
CA VAL A 56 7.45 -0.27 10.48
C VAL A 56 6.44 -0.91 9.54
N THR A 57 5.31 -1.37 10.08
CA THR A 57 4.14 -1.76 9.29
C THR A 57 3.13 -0.62 9.31
N VAL A 58 2.74 -0.15 8.13
CA VAL A 58 1.70 0.87 7.96
C VAL A 58 0.45 0.22 7.42
N ASN A 59 -0.69 0.47 8.06
CA ASN A 59 -1.99 -0.07 7.69
C ASN A 59 -2.96 1.07 7.36
N TRP A 60 -3.80 0.98 6.33
CA TRP A 60 -4.82 2.00 6.03
C TRP A 60 -6.12 1.38 5.49
N PRO A 61 -7.28 2.07 5.61
CA PRO A 61 -8.53 1.58 5.03
C PRO A 61 -8.47 1.56 3.50
N LYS A 62 -9.34 0.76 2.86
CA LYS A 62 -9.55 0.87 1.41
C LYS A 62 -10.20 2.23 1.10
N ALA A 63 -9.67 2.95 0.10
CA ALA A 63 -10.26 4.22 -0.32
C ALA A 63 -11.66 4.02 -0.93
N ASN A 64 -12.52 5.00 -0.74
CA ASN A 64 -13.86 5.01 -1.34
C ASN A 64 -13.76 5.07 -2.86
N GLN A 65 -14.81 4.59 -3.54
CA GLN A 65 -14.92 4.57 -5.00
C GLN A 65 -13.88 3.71 -5.73
N MET A 66 -13.15 2.86 -5.01
CA MET A 66 -12.42 1.76 -5.63
C MET A 66 -13.41 0.62 -5.94
N THR A 67 -13.93 0.65 -7.15
CA THR A 67 -14.88 -0.35 -7.67
C THR A 67 -14.23 -1.72 -7.83
N SER A 68 -14.92 -2.76 -7.34
CA SER A 68 -14.50 -4.16 -7.46
C SER A 68 -14.27 -4.57 -8.92
N GLY A 69 -13.13 -5.23 -9.17
CA GLY A 69 -12.68 -5.69 -10.49
C GLY A 69 -11.86 -4.66 -11.27
N LEU A 70 -11.66 -3.46 -10.71
CA LEU A 70 -10.76 -2.43 -11.26
C LEU A 70 -9.50 -2.21 -10.39
N GLU A 71 -9.44 -2.85 -9.22
CA GLU A 71 -8.26 -2.88 -8.37
C GLU A 71 -7.07 -3.49 -9.10
N GLY A 72 -5.90 -2.89 -8.90
CA GLY A 72 -4.68 -3.26 -9.61
C GLY A 72 -4.63 -2.87 -11.09
N LYS A 73 -5.80 -2.78 -11.76
CA LYS A 73 -5.93 -2.34 -13.14
C LYS A 73 -5.77 -0.83 -13.28
N TYR A 74 -6.51 -0.05 -12.48
CA TYR A 74 -6.49 1.41 -12.54
C TYR A 74 -6.13 2.07 -11.21
N TYR A 75 -6.44 1.42 -10.10
CA TYR A 75 -6.25 1.98 -8.78
C TYR A 75 -4.89 1.64 -8.19
N ARG A 76 -4.30 2.62 -7.50
CA ARG A 76 -2.99 2.56 -6.86
C ARG A 76 -2.97 3.45 -5.62
N TYR A 77 -1.97 3.24 -4.76
CA TYR A 77 -1.67 4.10 -3.62
C TYR A 77 -0.26 4.67 -3.72
N ILE A 78 -0.06 5.85 -3.14
CA ILE A 78 1.24 6.45 -2.87
C ILE A 78 1.32 6.60 -1.35
N LEU A 79 2.32 5.95 -0.75
CA LEU A 79 2.64 6.12 0.64
C LEU A 79 3.76 7.15 0.74
N TRP A 80 3.47 8.28 1.38
CA TRP A 80 4.40 9.37 1.57
C TRP A 80 5.01 9.29 2.96
N LEU A 81 6.33 9.28 3.04
CA LEU A 81 7.10 9.14 4.26
C LEU A 81 8.10 10.29 4.36
N LYS A 82 8.10 11.00 5.50
CA LYS A 82 9.06 12.08 5.75
C LYS A 82 9.74 11.84 7.09
N ALA A 83 11.07 11.73 7.06
CA ALA A 83 11.88 11.75 8.28
C ALA A 83 12.03 13.18 8.76
N ASP A 84 12.21 13.38 10.06
CA ASP A 84 12.48 14.71 10.60
C ASP A 84 13.72 15.33 9.95
N GLY A 85 13.62 16.61 9.58
CA GLY A 85 14.63 17.35 8.82
C GLY A 85 14.85 16.92 7.36
N GLU A 86 14.14 15.90 6.83
CA GLU A 86 14.30 15.42 5.45
C GLU A 86 13.16 15.85 4.50
N LYS A 87 13.40 15.68 3.20
CA LYS A 87 12.36 15.74 2.18
C LYS A 87 11.49 14.49 2.23
N GLU A 88 10.22 14.65 1.85
CA GLU A 88 9.28 13.54 1.74
C GLU A 88 9.72 12.60 0.61
N LYS A 89 9.72 11.30 0.91
CA LYS A 89 9.94 10.19 -0.02
C LYS A 89 8.60 9.49 -0.24
N ASN A 90 8.48 8.71 -1.32
CA ASN A 90 7.27 7.96 -1.56
C ASN A 90 7.53 6.54 -2.08
N VAL A 91 6.55 5.68 -1.85
CA VAL A 91 6.48 4.33 -2.36
C VAL A 91 5.11 4.15 -3.03
N THR A 92 5.10 3.66 -4.27
CA THR A 92 3.87 3.34 -4.99
C THR A 92 3.45 1.90 -4.70
N MET A 93 2.16 1.68 -4.60
CA MET A 93 1.59 0.39 -4.23
C MET A 93 0.40 0.05 -5.12
N VAL A 94 0.33 -1.22 -5.48
CA VAL A 94 -0.77 -1.78 -6.28
C VAL A 94 -1.69 -2.54 -5.33
N PRO A 95 -2.95 -2.12 -5.12
CA PRO A 95 -3.90 -2.93 -4.39
C PRO A 95 -4.09 -4.24 -5.15
N GLN A 96 -3.94 -5.36 -4.46
CA GLN A 96 -4.28 -6.66 -5.01
C GLN A 96 -5.79 -6.82 -5.02
N ASP A 97 -6.28 -7.58 -5.99
CA ASP A 97 -7.69 -7.89 -6.13
C ASP A 97 -8.16 -8.71 -4.91
N GLY A 98 -9.29 -8.33 -4.32
CA GLY A 98 -9.81 -8.96 -3.11
C GLY A 98 -10.54 -8.03 -2.16
N ALA A 99 -11.44 -8.62 -1.36
CA ALA A 99 -12.30 -7.92 -0.41
C ALA A 99 -11.59 -7.48 0.89
N LYS A 100 -10.26 -7.31 0.89
CA LYS A 100 -9.57 -6.87 2.11
C LYS A 100 -10.03 -5.45 2.48
N PRO A 101 -10.56 -5.23 3.69
CA PRO A 101 -11.04 -3.91 4.10
C PRO A 101 -9.89 -2.94 4.37
N ARG A 102 -8.69 -3.47 4.62
CA ARG A 102 -7.47 -2.71 4.90
C ARG A 102 -6.32 -3.18 4.03
N MET A 103 -5.43 -2.25 3.75
CA MET A 103 -4.18 -2.45 3.03
C MET A 103 -3.02 -2.25 3.99
N ASP A 104 -1.90 -2.91 3.73
CA ASP A 104 -0.71 -2.85 4.57
C ASP A 104 0.57 -2.73 3.73
N SER A 105 1.61 -2.15 4.33
CA SER A 105 2.95 -2.09 3.77
C SER A 105 4.00 -2.15 4.87
N HIS A 106 5.00 -3.02 4.69
CA HIS A 106 6.17 -3.08 5.54
C HIS A 106 7.28 -2.19 4.98
N LEU A 107 7.57 -1.09 5.65
CA LEU A 107 8.65 -0.17 5.28
C LEU A 107 9.92 -0.57 6.01
N THR A 108 11.05 -0.60 5.29
CA THR A 108 12.37 -0.96 5.82
C THR A 108 13.40 0.11 5.49
N GLY A 109 14.60 0.02 6.07
CA GLY A 109 15.68 0.97 5.84
C GLY A 109 15.47 2.33 6.52
N LEU A 110 14.65 2.36 7.57
CA LEU A 110 14.45 3.55 8.39
C LEU A 110 15.67 3.80 9.29
N ARG A 111 15.88 5.06 9.65
CA ARG A 111 16.91 5.46 10.60
C ARG A 111 16.41 5.19 12.02
N PHE A 112 17.31 4.73 12.86
CA PHE A 112 17.03 4.50 14.27
C PHE A 112 16.71 5.80 15.01
N ASN A 113 15.91 5.71 16.07
CA ASN A 113 15.54 6.81 16.96
C ASN A 113 15.10 8.10 16.24
N THR A 114 14.41 7.97 15.11
CA THR A 114 14.04 9.08 14.22
C THR A 114 12.52 9.20 14.14
N TYR A 115 12.01 10.43 14.22
CA TYR A 115 10.60 10.71 13.98
C TYR A 115 10.28 10.69 12.49
N TYR A 116 9.15 10.08 12.16
CA TYR A 116 8.62 9.98 10.82
C TYR A 116 7.17 10.42 10.79
N THR A 117 6.78 11.11 9.72
CA THR A 117 5.38 11.32 9.38
C THR A 117 4.99 10.51 8.15
N VAL A 118 3.78 9.95 8.17
CA VAL A 118 3.22 9.15 7.08
C VAL A 118 1.82 9.62 6.72
N ARG A 119 1.53 9.62 5.42
CA ARG A 119 0.19 9.75 4.85
C ARG A 119 0.08 8.88 3.61
N VAL A 120 -1.14 8.44 3.30
CA VAL A 120 -1.42 7.62 2.12
C VAL A 120 -2.33 8.39 1.17
N GLN A 121 -2.04 8.33 -0.13
CA GLN A 121 -2.83 9.00 -1.15
C GLN A 121 -3.24 8.01 -2.24
N PRO A 122 -4.53 7.82 -2.51
CA PRO A 122 -4.98 6.96 -3.58
C PRO A 122 -4.92 7.72 -4.90
N TYR A 123 -4.81 6.99 -6.00
CA TYR A 123 -4.94 7.58 -7.33
C TYR A 123 -5.47 6.57 -8.32
N ARG A 124 -6.03 7.09 -9.42
CA ARG A 124 -6.34 6.31 -10.61
C ARG A 124 -5.35 6.66 -11.72
N GLU A 125 -4.95 5.66 -12.49
CA GLU A 125 -4.07 5.82 -13.64
C GLU A 125 -4.68 5.15 -14.86
N HIS A 126 -4.78 5.87 -15.97
CA HIS A 126 -5.38 5.36 -17.20
C HIS A 126 -4.68 5.97 -18.41
N ASN A 127 -4.15 5.15 -19.31
CA ASN A 127 -3.39 5.58 -20.50
C ASN A 127 -2.23 6.54 -20.21
N GLY A 128 -1.54 6.36 -19.07
CA GLY A 128 -0.46 7.24 -18.63
C GLY A 128 -0.92 8.52 -17.93
N ASP A 129 -2.21 8.86 -18.00
CA ASP A 129 -2.78 9.95 -17.21
C ASP A 129 -2.98 9.49 -15.77
N ARG A 130 -2.53 10.31 -14.83
CA ARG A 130 -2.65 10.07 -13.39
C ARG A 130 -3.52 11.14 -12.75
N ASP A 131 -4.51 10.72 -11.97
CA ASP A 131 -5.38 11.60 -11.21
C ASP A 131 -5.39 11.22 -9.73
N LEU A 132 -4.82 12.10 -8.91
CA LEU A 132 -4.60 11.90 -7.47
C LEU A 132 -5.86 12.23 -6.68
N GLY A 133 -6.28 11.29 -5.83
CA GLY A 133 -7.31 11.48 -4.81
C GLY A 133 -6.83 12.30 -3.62
N ALA A 134 -7.76 12.62 -2.73
CA ALA A 134 -7.46 13.18 -1.41
C ALA A 134 -6.67 12.16 -0.57
N ALA A 135 -5.60 12.64 0.08
CA ALA A 135 -4.80 11.83 0.99
C ALA A 135 -5.52 11.62 2.34
N THR A 136 -5.11 10.60 3.08
CA THR A 136 -5.44 10.45 4.50
C THR A 136 -4.91 11.62 5.30
N GLY A 137 -5.38 11.76 6.55
CA GLY A 137 -4.64 12.50 7.56
C GLY A 137 -3.22 11.96 7.76
N VAL A 138 -2.39 12.76 8.42
CA VAL A 138 -1.00 12.42 8.74
C VAL A 138 -0.94 11.71 10.09
N ILE A 139 -0.13 10.65 10.20
CA ILE A 139 0.27 10.02 11.46
C ILE A 139 1.77 10.18 11.68
N THR A 140 2.18 10.28 12.94
CA THR A 140 3.58 10.40 13.35
C THR A 140 3.96 9.18 14.19
N PHE A 141 5.15 8.63 13.95
CA PHE A 141 5.73 7.59 14.79
C PHE A 141 7.24 7.84 14.95
N LYS A 142 7.86 7.14 15.90
CA LYS A 142 9.31 7.19 16.14
C LYS A 142 9.86 5.77 16.08
N THR A 143 10.92 5.55 15.32
CA THR A 143 11.63 4.26 15.34
C THR A 143 12.26 4.03 16.71
N ASN A 144 12.32 2.76 17.13
CA ASN A 144 12.79 2.41 18.46
C ASN A 144 14.28 2.76 18.65
N CYS A 145 14.66 3.00 19.90
CA CYS A 145 16.05 3.15 20.32
C CYS A 145 16.79 1.80 20.40
N THR A 146 16.06 0.69 20.36
CA THR A 146 16.59 -0.65 20.63
C THR A 146 16.57 -1.51 19.37
N VAL A 147 17.73 -2.07 19.02
CA VAL A 147 17.79 -3.25 18.16
C VAL A 147 17.23 -4.41 19.00
N PRO A 148 16.32 -5.26 18.50
CA PRO A 148 15.91 -6.44 19.26
C PRO A 148 17.15 -7.26 19.59
N VAL A 149 17.49 -7.33 20.88
CA VAL A 149 18.59 -8.15 21.36
C VAL A 149 18.08 -9.59 21.39
N ILE A 150 18.77 -10.49 20.68
CA ILE A 150 18.54 -11.93 20.82
C ILE A 150 19.12 -12.30 22.19
N GLU A 151 18.28 -12.32 23.22
CA GLU A 151 18.77 -12.45 24.60
C GLU A 151 19.24 -13.86 24.95
N ASN A 152 18.86 -14.90 24.22
CA ASN A 152 19.40 -16.25 24.43
C ASN A 152 19.16 -17.13 23.20
N VAL A 153 20.24 -17.66 22.62
CA VAL A 153 20.16 -18.81 21.72
C VAL A 153 20.20 -20.05 22.61
N MET A 154 19.06 -20.70 22.84
CA MET A 154 19.06 -22.04 23.42
C MET A 154 19.59 -23.01 22.36
N THR A 155 20.87 -23.38 22.46
CA THR A 155 21.42 -24.51 21.73
C THR A 155 21.08 -25.77 22.52
N SER A 156 20.21 -26.62 21.98
CA SER A 156 20.12 -28.00 22.45
C SER A 156 21.33 -28.75 21.88
N THR A 157 22.13 -29.36 22.76
CA THR A 157 23.19 -30.26 22.34
C THR A 157 22.56 -31.53 21.77
N PRO A 158 22.89 -31.94 20.53
CA PRO A 158 22.38 -33.19 19.99
C PRO A 158 22.98 -34.35 20.79
N ASP A 159 22.11 -35.11 21.47
CA ASP A 159 22.47 -36.39 22.05
C ASP A 159 22.65 -37.39 20.90
N TRP A 160 23.91 -37.64 20.51
CA TRP A 160 24.22 -38.63 19.49
C TRP A 160 24.08 -40.05 20.08
N PRO A 161 23.52 -41.02 19.32
CA PRO A 161 23.60 -41.03 17.86
C PRO A 161 22.27 -40.99 17.06
N THR A 162 21.11 -40.66 17.63
CA THR A 162 19.82 -40.88 16.91
C THR A 162 19.04 -39.65 16.47
N ASN A 163 19.46 -38.41 16.76
CA ASN A 163 18.70 -37.22 16.38
C ASN A 163 19.40 -36.39 15.28
N THR A 164 18.81 -36.38 14.08
CA THR A 164 19.24 -35.59 12.91
C THR A 164 18.63 -34.19 12.84
N SER A 165 17.99 -33.72 13.92
CA SER A 165 17.22 -32.46 13.92
C SER A 165 17.61 -31.58 15.10
N ILE A 166 18.05 -30.35 14.82
CA ILE A 166 18.26 -29.32 15.85
C ILE A 166 17.05 -28.38 15.80
N VAL A 167 16.38 -28.20 16.94
CA VAL A 167 15.34 -27.19 17.11
C VAL A 167 15.97 -25.99 17.81
N VAL A 168 15.96 -24.84 17.15
CA VAL A 168 16.43 -23.57 17.71
C VAL A 168 15.21 -22.73 18.08
N SER A 169 15.17 -22.28 19.34
CA SER A 169 14.12 -21.40 19.86
C SER A 169 14.76 -20.21 20.55
N TRP A 170 14.23 -19.00 20.34
CA TRP A 170 14.68 -17.78 21.02
C TRP A 170 13.49 -16.99 21.57
N LYS A 171 13.75 -16.21 22.63
CA LYS A 171 12.83 -15.20 23.15
C LYS A 171 13.32 -13.82 22.73
N VAL A 172 12.41 -12.95 22.31
CA VAL A 172 12.71 -11.55 21.99
C VAL A 172 12.54 -10.75 23.28
N GLY A 173 13.61 -10.11 23.75
CA GLY A 173 13.59 -9.22 24.91
C GLY A 173 13.27 -7.77 24.52
N ALA A 174 12.69 -6.99 25.44
CA ALA A 174 12.58 -5.54 25.31
C ALA A 174 13.96 -4.92 25.58
N GLY A 175 14.59 -4.33 24.56
CA GLY A 175 15.93 -3.77 24.68
C GLY A 175 16.01 -2.61 25.69
N TYR A 176 17.22 -2.36 26.20
CA TYR A 176 17.51 -1.31 27.17
C TYR A 176 17.81 0.04 26.52
N ASP A 177 17.39 1.13 27.17
CA ASP A 177 17.80 2.50 26.86
C ASP A 177 19.27 2.71 27.28
N ILE A 178 20.11 3.21 26.37
CA ILE A 178 21.49 3.66 26.60
C ILE A 178 21.56 5.18 26.68
#